data_AF-J8A4A1-F1
#
_entry.id   AF-J8A4A1-F1
#
_cell.length_a   1.000
_cell.length_b   1.000
_cell.length_c   1.000
_cell.angle_alpha   90.00
_cell.angle_beta   90.00
_cell.angle_gamma   90.00
#
_symmetry.space_group_name_H-M   'P 1'
#
loop_
_entity.id
_entity.type
_entity.pdbx_description
1 polymer ?
#
loop_
_entity_poly.entity_id
_entity_poly.type
_entity_poly.pdbx_seq_one_letter_code
_entity_poly.pdbx_strand_id
1 'polypeptide(L)'
;MTEIIPEKTLKRIEKDIENNNLGKARDRLHGLIATYPNELALRKKLGDIYFTLQYPEMAGRYWYLEKEKTDVMHAACLQFEKSMGNDSYHIVRALKFKGDHNIITGLYTEHPLQPLQKKVVEELIDDYEETWKDKLFIWGCLALFAFLLFTAIVGIFTILDWIF
;
A
#
# COMPACT_ATOMS: atom_id res chain seq x y z
N MET A 1 -14.50 -4.13 -6.61
CA MET A 1 -14.67 -5.51 -6.09
C MET A 1 -14.11 -5.53 -4.69
N THR A 2 -14.90 -5.93 -3.69
CA THR A 2 -14.35 -6.25 -2.38
C THR A 2 -13.43 -7.45 -2.53
N GLU A 3 -12.16 -7.27 -2.20
CA GLU A 3 -11.20 -8.37 -2.30
C GLU A 3 -11.53 -9.41 -1.22
N ILE A 4 -11.69 -10.67 -1.63
CA ILE A 4 -12.09 -11.72 -0.70
C ILE A 4 -10.84 -12.16 0.08
N ILE A 5 -10.81 -11.80 1.35
CA ILE A 5 -9.73 -12.18 2.26
C ILE A 5 -9.92 -13.65 2.66
N PRO A 6 -8.86 -14.49 2.71
CA PRO A 6 -9.02 -15.90 3.01
C PRO A 6 -9.42 -16.09 4.48
N GLU A 7 -10.66 -16.52 4.72
CA GLU A 7 -11.19 -16.76 6.08
C GLU A 7 -10.30 -17.69 6.91
N LYS A 8 -9.73 -18.72 6.28
CA LYS A 8 -8.81 -19.66 6.94
C LYS A 8 -7.60 -18.93 7.54
N THR A 9 -7.08 -17.91 6.87
CA THR A 9 -5.93 -17.14 7.37
C THR A 9 -6.35 -16.21 8.50
N LEU A 10 -7.52 -15.58 8.40
CA LEU A 10 -8.09 -14.74 9.46
C LEU A 10 -8.31 -15.54 10.75
N LYS A 11 -8.94 -16.72 10.67
CA LYS A 11 -9.14 -17.62 11.83
C LYS A 11 -7.82 -18.06 12.47
N ARG A 12 -6.75 -18.24 11.66
CA ARG A 12 -5.42 -18.55 12.20
C ARG A 12 -4.80 -17.36 12.93
N ILE A 13 -4.97 -16.15 12.42
CA ILE A 13 -4.50 -14.92 13.07
C ILE A 13 -5.22 -14.75 14.42
N GLU A 14 -6.55 -14.92 14.44
CA GLU A 14 -7.34 -14.86 15.67
C GLU A 14 -6.88 -15.88 16.70
N LYS A 15 -6.71 -17.15 16.28
CA LYS A 15 -6.16 -18.19 17.13
C LYS A 15 -4.75 -17.86 17.63
N ASP A 16 -3.88 -17.29 16.79
CA ASP A 16 -2.53 -16.88 17.20
C ASP A 16 -2.61 -15.76 18.25
N ILE A 17 -3.55 -14.81 18.13
CA ILE A 17 -3.79 -13.74 19.12
C ILE A 17 -4.34 -14.31 20.44
N GLU A 18 -5.34 -15.18 20.39
CA GLU A 18 -5.94 -15.83 21.57
C GLU A 18 -4.89 -16.64 22.36
N ASN A 19 -3.94 -17.27 21.66
CA ASN A 19 -2.84 -18.01 22.27
C ASN A 19 -1.63 -17.11 22.64
N ASN A 20 -1.78 -15.78 22.61
CA ASN A 20 -0.73 -14.80 22.86
C ASN A 20 0.53 -14.92 21.96
N ASN A 21 0.39 -15.57 20.80
CA ASN A 21 1.44 -15.71 19.79
C ASN A 21 1.47 -14.49 18.85
N LEU A 22 1.58 -13.29 19.44
CA LEU A 22 1.44 -12.01 18.73
C LEU A 22 2.46 -11.83 17.60
N GLY A 23 3.68 -12.36 17.73
CA GLY A 23 4.67 -12.34 16.65
C GLY A 23 4.21 -13.09 15.39
N LYS A 24 3.59 -14.27 15.55
CA LYS A 24 3.06 -15.03 14.41
C LYS A 24 1.85 -14.34 13.78
N ALA A 25 0.95 -13.80 14.60
CA ALA A 25 -0.19 -13.02 14.12
C ALA A 25 0.25 -11.79 13.31
N ARG A 26 1.25 -11.06 13.81
CA ARG A 26 1.89 -9.93 13.14
C ARG A 26 2.45 -10.30 11.78
N ASP A 27 3.27 -11.36 11.71
CA ASP A 27 3.91 -11.76 10.45
C ASP A 27 2.89 -12.20 9.38
N ARG A 28 1.81 -12.86 9.80
CA ARG A 28 0.69 -13.20 8.89
C ARG A 28 -0.05 -11.95 8.40
N LEU A 29 -0.29 -10.98 9.28
CA LEU A 29 -0.96 -9.72 8.92
C LEU A 29 -0.14 -8.91 7.92
N HIS A 30 1.19 -8.87 8.04
CA HIS A 30 2.06 -8.26 7.03
C HIS A 30 1.83 -8.89 5.64
N GLY A 31 1.76 -10.22 5.58
CA GLY A 31 1.46 -10.94 4.35
C GLY A 31 0.10 -10.54 3.77
N LEU A 32 -0.94 -10.51 4.61
CA LEU A 32 -2.28 -10.10 4.15
C LEU A 32 -2.34 -8.64 3.71
N ILE A 33 -1.70 -7.69 4.41
CA ILE A 33 -1.68 -6.28 4.01
C ILE A 33 -0.97 -6.09 2.67
N ALA A 34 0.07 -6.88 2.39
CA ALA A 34 0.74 -6.83 1.10
C ALA A 34 -0.15 -7.35 -0.04
N THR A 35 -0.98 -8.36 0.21
CA THR A 35 -1.90 -8.94 -0.78
C THR A 35 -3.20 -8.13 -0.91
N TYR A 36 -3.71 -7.57 0.18
CA TYR A 36 -4.98 -6.88 0.30
C TYR A 36 -4.77 -5.44 0.79
N PRO A 37 -4.08 -4.59 0.03
CA PRO A 37 -3.64 -3.28 0.51
C PRO A 37 -4.79 -2.28 0.71
N ASN A 38 -5.97 -2.56 0.13
CA ASN A 38 -7.20 -1.78 0.28
C ASN A 38 -7.92 -2.05 1.61
N GLU A 39 -7.67 -3.19 2.24
CA GLU A 39 -8.33 -3.54 3.49
C GLU A 39 -7.61 -2.88 4.67
N LEU A 40 -8.08 -1.69 5.04
CA LEU A 40 -7.51 -0.92 6.15
C LEU A 40 -7.73 -1.57 7.51
N ALA A 41 -8.76 -2.40 7.68
CA ALA A 41 -8.98 -3.14 8.93
C ALA A 41 -7.81 -4.07 9.26
N LEU A 42 -7.10 -4.59 8.25
CA LEU A 42 -5.88 -5.39 8.47
C LEU A 42 -4.75 -4.53 9.04
N ARG A 43 -4.57 -3.30 8.52
CA ARG A 43 -3.61 -2.35 9.09
C ARG A 43 -3.97 -1.98 10.51
N LYS A 44 -5.25 -1.69 10.77
CA LYS A 44 -5.74 -1.41 12.13
C LYS A 44 -5.38 -2.54 13.10
N LYS A 45 -5.75 -3.77 12.75
CA LYS A 45 -5.45 -4.97 13.55
C LYS A 45 -3.96 -5.16 13.79
N LEU A 46 -3.12 -4.87 12.79
CA LEU A 46 -1.67 -4.91 12.95
C LEU A 46 -1.17 -3.81 13.90
N GLY A 47 -1.73 -2.60 13.83
CA GLY A 47 -1.48 -1.53 14.79
C GLY A 47 -1.83 -1.93 16.23
N ASP A 48 -2.98 -2.58 16.43
CA ASP A 48 -3.42 -3.08 17.73
C ASP A 48 -2.41 -4.08 18.33
N ILE A 49 -1.85 -4.97 17.50
CA ILE A 49 -0.80 -5.90 17.93
C ILE A 49 0.49 -5.17 18.30
N TYR A 50 0.95 -4.21 17.50
CA TYR A 50 2.15 -3.43 17.84
C TYR A 50 1.98 -2.64 19.12
N PHE A 51 0.79 -2.08 19.35
CA PHE A 51 0.48 -1.37 20.59
C PHE A 51 0.50 -2.32 21.79
N THR A 52 -0.11 -3.50 21.66
CA THR A 52 -0.07 -4.54 22.70
C THR A 52 1.37 -4.96 23.02
N LEU A 53 2.22 -5.04 22.00
CA LEU A 53 3.65 -5.32 22.12
C LEU A 53 4.50 -4.13 22.62
N GLN A 54 3.87 -3.01 23.03
CA GLN A 54 4.55 -1.81 23.53
C GLN A 54 5.44 -1.11 22.49
N TYR A 55 5.05 -1.17 21.21
CA TYR A 55 5.68 -0.41 20.12
C TYR A 55 4.72 0.67 19.58
N PRO A 56 4.45 1.75 20.33
CA PRO A 56 3.45 2.76 19.97
C PRO A 56 3.78 3.49 18.67
N GLU A 57 5.04 3.75 18.37
CA GLU A 57 5.47 4.32 17.09
C GLU A 57 5.05 3.44 15.91
N MET A 58 5.34 2.13 15.98
CA MET A 58 4.93 1.19 14.94
C MET A 58 3.41 1.02 14.87
N ALA A 59 2.72 1.07 16.02
CA ALA A 59 1.27 1.09 16.04
C ALA A 59 0.72 2.32 15.30
N GLY A 60 1.28 3.50 15.57
CA GLY A 60 0.94 4.76 14.91
C GLY A 60 1.10 4.69 13.39
N ARG A 61 2.19 4.07 12.91
CA ARG A 61 2.40 3.84 11.47
C ARG A 61 1.25 3.06 10.83
N TYR A 62 0.76 1.99 11.46
CA TYR A 62 -0.31 1.17 10.88
C TYR A 62 -1.70 1.76 11.10
N TRP A 63 -1.91 2.52 12.19
CA TRP A 63 -3.15 3.26 12.42
C TRP A 63 -3.24 4.58 11.66
N TYR A 64 -2.17 5.02 10.98
CA TYR A 64 -2.11 6.33 10.34
C TYR A 64 -3.26 6.58 9.36
N LEU A 65 -3.69 5.54 8.64
CA LEU A 65 -4.78 5.56 7.68
C LEU A 65 -6.12 5.08 8.26
N GLU A 66 -6.23 4.89 9.58
CA GLU A 66 -7.50 4.56 10.23
C GLU A 66 -8.47 5.75 10.14
N LYS A 67 -9.73 5.51 9.80
CA LYS A 67 -10.73 6.57 9.67
C LYS A 67 -11.10 7.13 11.04
N GLU A 68 -11.44 6.22 11.95
CA GLU A 68 -11.95 6.56 13.28
C GLU A 68 -10.86 6.32 14.31
N LYS A 69 -9.98 7.31 14.47
CA LYS A 69 -8.89 7.24 15.44
C LYS A 69 -9.40 7.56 16.85
N THR A 70 -8.98 6.74 17.80
CA THR A 70 -9.09 7.06 19.24
C THR A 70 -7.98 8.02 19.66
N ASP A 71 -8.09 8.63 20.84
CA ASP A 71 -7.03 9.49 21.39
C ASP A 71 -5.68 8.78 21.48
N VAL A 72 -5.69 7.48 21.80
CA VAL A 72 -4.48 6.64 21.84
C VAL A 72 -3.87 6.47 20.46
N MET A 73 -4.71 6.25 19.44
CA MET A 73 -4.25 6.14 18.05
C MET A 73 -3.66 7.47 17.57
N HIS A 74 -4.29 8.60 17.92
CA HIS A 74 -3.75 9.93 17.61
C HIS A 74 -2.37 10.14 18.24
N ALA A 75 -2.22 9.83 19.53
CA ALA A 75 -0.93 9.96 20.22
C ALA A 75 0.15 9.06 19.60
N ALA A 76 -0.20 7.83 19.21
CA ALA A 76 0.71 6.90 18.53
C ALA A 76 1.12 7.42 17.14
N CYS A 77 0.18 7.99 16.37
CA CYS A 77 0.49 8.61 15.08
C CYS A 77 1.47 9.78 15.24
N LEU A 78 1.29 10.64 16.25
CA LEU A 78 2.23 11.74 16.53
C LEU A 78 3.64 11.23 16.88
N GLN A 79 3.75 10.10 17.59
CA GLN A 79 5.05 9.48 17.89
C GLN A 79 5.72 8.97 16.61
N PHE A 80 4.95 8.36 15.71
CA PHE A 80 5.42 7.94 14.40
C PHE A 80 5.85 9.11 13.52
N GLU A 81 5.05 10.17 13.43
CA GLU A 81 5.41 11.39 12.70
C GLU A 81 6.73 11.96 13.22
N LYS A 82 6.87 12.05 14.55
CA LYS A 82 8.09 12.52 15.19
C LYS A 82 9.30 11.63 14.90
N SER A 83 9.15 10.30 14.88
CA SER A 83 10.25 9.39 14.56
C SER A 83 10.70 9.49 13.10
N MET A 84 9.80 9.92 12.21
CA MET A 84 10.10 10.24 10.81
C MET A 84 10.61 11.68 10.60
N GLY A 85 10.86 12.42 11.69
CA GLY A 85 11.35 13.80 11.63
C GLY A 85 10.27 14.83 11.29
N ASN A 86 8.99 14.48 11.39
CA ASN A 86 7.85 15.27 10.93
C ASN A 86 7.95 15.66 9.44
N ASP A 87 8.60 14.82 8.66
CA ASP A 87 8.83 15.01 7.23
C ASP A 87 7.84 14.15 6.44
N SER A 88 7.06 14.79 5.57
CA SER A 88 5.99 14.12 4.81
C SER A 88 6.56 13.03 3.90
N TYR A 89 7.69 13.28 3.23
CA TYR A 89 8.31 12.34 2.31
C TYR A 89 8.77 11.06 3.03
N HIS A 90 9.37 11.20 4.20
CA HIS A 90 9.75 10.04 5.04
C HIS A 90 8.53 9.27 5.54
N ILE A 91 7.47 9.96 5.95
CA ILE A 91 6.22 9.34 6.40
C ILE A 91 5.58 8.53 5.26
N VAL A 92 5.42 9.12 4.07
CA VAL A 92 4.85 8.48 2.87
C VAL A 92 5.59 7.18 2.55
N ARG A 93 6.92 7.25 2.48
CA ARG A 93 7.78 6.07 2.23
C ARG A 93 7.69 5.02 3.31
N ALA A 94 7.54 5.42 4.57
CA ALA A 94 7.38 4.50 5.68
C ALA A 94 6.01 3.82 5.63
N LEU A 95 4.93 4.51 5.25
CA LEU A 95 3.59 3.91 5.18
C LEU A 95 3.51 2.77 4.16
N LYS A 96 4.27 2.84 3.06
CA LYS A 96 4.29 1.81 1.99
C LYS A 96 2.88 1.40 1.57
N PHE A 97 1.97 2.37 1.49
CA PHE A 97 0.61 2.11 1.05
C PHE A 97 0.61 1.76 -0.44
N LYS A 98 -0.06 0.67 -0.81
CA LYS A 98 -0.15 0.17 -2.19
C LYS A 98 -1.60 -0.02 -2.65
N GLY A 99 -2.54 0.51 -1.89
CA GLY A 99 -3.96 0.37 -2.17
C GLY A 99 -4.44 1.45 -3.15
N ASP A 100 -5.74 1.46 -3.40
CA ASP A 100 -6.43 2.47 -4.17
C ASP A 100 -6.42 3.81 -3.44
N HIS A 101 -6.03 4.87 -4.14
CA HIS A 101 -5.86 6.22 -3.60
C HIS A 101 -7.21 6.86 -3.31
N ASN A 102 -8.29 6.42 -3.98
CA ASN A 102 -9.65 6.86 -3.67
C ASN A 102 -10.03 6.54 -2.22
N ILE A 103 -9.49 5.45 -1.65
CA ILE A 103 -9.67 5.10 -0.26
C ILE A 103 -9.03 6.17 0.63
N ILE A 104 -7.79 6.57 0.33
CA ILE A 104 -7.08 7.62 1.07
C ILE A 104 -7.84 8.95 0.96
N THR A 105 -8.17 9.39 -0.24
CA THR A 105 -8.88 10.67 -0.45
C THR A 105 -10.20 10.72 0.33
N GLY A 106 -10.95 9.60 0.36
CA GLY A 106 -12.19 9.49 1.12
C GLY A 106 -12.01 9.64 2.64
N LEU A 107 -10.96 9.04 3.22
CA LEU A 107 -10.68 9.11 4.67
C LEU A 107 -10.49 10.54 5.17
N TYR A 108 -9.92 11.39 4.33
CA TYR A 108 -9.39 12.69 4.72
C TYR A 108 -10.27 13.88 4.29
N THR A 109 -11.31 13.63 3.49
CA THR A 109 -12.29 14.64 3.10
C THR A 109 -13.31 14.90 4.22
N GLU A 110 -13.50 13.95 5.14
CA GLU A 110 -14.58 13.99 6.14
C GLU A 110 -14.20 14.66 7.47
N HIS A 111 -12.90 14.87 7.74
CA HIS A 111 -12.42 15.46 9.00
C HIS A 111 -11.29 16.49 8.79
N PRO A 112 -11.24 17.57 9.61
CA PRO A 112 -10.16 18.54 9.53
C PRO A 112 -8.82 17.90 9.90
N LEU A 113 -7.92 17.89 8.92
CA LEU A 113 -6.58 17.35 9.08
C LEU A 113 -5.59 18.34 9.68
N GLN A 114 -4.60 17.81 10.41
CA GLN A 114 -3.41 18.58 10.71
C GLN A 114 -2.63 18.89 9.42
N PRO A 115 -1.91 20.02 9.33
CA PRO A 115 -1.20 20.42 8.11
C PRO A 115 -0.22 19.37 7.59
N LEU A 116 0.50 18.67 8.47
CA LEU A 116 1.43 17.61 8.09
C LEU A 116 0.69 16.41 7.48
N GLN A 117 -0.40 15.97 8.10
CA GLN A 117 -1.19 14.84 7.63
C GLN A 117 -1.79 15.12 6.25
N LYS A 118 -2.23 16.36 6.01
CA LYS A 118 -2.67 16.79 4.69
C LYS A 118 -1.58 16.67 3.64
N LYS A 119 -0.36 17.15 3.92
CA LYS A 119 0.78 17.01 3.00
C LYS A 119 1.13 15.56 2.71
N VAL A 120 1.12 14.71 3.74
CA VAL A 120 1.37 13.26 3.58
C VAL A 120 0.35 12.63 2.63
N VAL A 121 -0.91 13.04 2.71
CA VAL A 121 -1.97 12.56 1.82
C VAL A 121 -1.78 13.04 0.39
N GLU A 122 -1.45 14.32 0.21
CA GLU A 122 -1.14 14.89 -1.10
C GLU A 122 0.03 14.16 -1.76
N GLU A 123 1.13 13.94 -1.02
CA GLU A 123 2.30 13.21 -1.52
C GLU A 123 2.03 11.72 -1.80
N LEU A 124 1.18 11.06 -1.00
CA LEU A 124 0.74 9.68 -1.28
C LEU A 124 -0.01 9.60 -2.62
N ILE A 125 -0.82 10.60 -2.95
CA ILE A 125 -1.57 10.65 -4.21
C ILE A 125 -0.62 10.93 -5.38
N ASP A 126 0.32 11.86 -5.23
CA ASP A 126 1.30 12.21 -6.26
C ASP A 126 2.24 11.04 -6.62
N ASP A 127 2.81 10.35 -5.62
CA ASP A 127 3.72 9.19 -5.81
C ASP A 127 3.05 8.07 -6.62
N TYR A 128 1.73 7.92 -6.47
CA TYR A 128 0.95 6.97 -7.26
C TYR A 128 0.74 7.40 -8.70
N GLU A 129 0.39 8.66 -8.94
CA GLU A 129 0.24 9.18 -10.30
C GLU A 129 1.53 9.02 -11.10
N GLU A 130 2.69 9.31 -10.49
CA GLU A 130 4.00 9.08 -11.09
C GLU A 130 4.22 7.59 -11.39
N THR A 131 4.00 6.71 -10.41
CA THR A 131 4.16 5.26 -10.59
C THR A 131 3.29 4.69 -11.72
N TRP A 132 2.08 5.22 -11.92
CA TRP A 132 1.20 4.82 -13.03
C TRP A 132 1.67 5.34 -14.38
N LYS A 133 2.11 6.61 -14.44
CA LYS A 133 2.68 7.19 -15.66
C LYS A 133 3.90 6.39 -16.13
N ASP A 134 4.77 5.99 -15.20
CA ASP A 134 5.95 5.16 -15.51
C ASP A 134 5.57 3.80 -16.08
N LYS A 135 4.58 3.12 -15.48
CA LYS A 135 4.09 1.84 -16.01
C LYS A 135 3.53 2.01 -17.42
N LEU A 136 2.68 3.02 -17.66
CA LEU A 136 2.11 3.30 -18.98
C LEU A 136 3.20 3.56 -20.03
N PHE A 137 4.23 4.32 -19.66
CA PHE A 137 5.39 4.56 -20.52
C PHE A 137 6.13 3.25 -20.86
N ILE A 138 6.40 2.40 -19.86
CA ILE A 138 7.05 1.09 -20.04
C ILE A 138 6.23 0.19 -20.98
N TRP A 139 4.91 0.10 -20.79
CA TRP A 139 4.03 -0.68 -21.66
C TRP A 139 4.02 -0.14 -23.10
N GLY A 140 4.02 1.19 -23.26
CA GLY A 140 4.13 1.83 -24.57
C GLY A 140 5.44 1.48 -25.30
N CYS A 141 6.57 1.55 -24.59
CA CYS A 141 7.87 1.16 -25.14
C CYS A 141 7.92 -0.33 -25.54
N LEU A 142 7.40 -1.21 -24.69
CA LEU A 142 7.32 -2.65 -24.98
C LEU A 142 6.45 -2.95 -26.21
N ALA A 143 5.30 -2.29 -26.34
CA ALA A 143 4.41 -2.47 -27.48
C ALA A 143 5.05 -2.00 -28.80
N LEU A 144 5.73 -0.84 -28.77
CA LEU A 144 6.46 -0.32 -29.94
C LEU A 144 7.59 -1.26 -30.36
N PHE A 145 8.34 -1.78 -29.38
CA PHE A 145 9.41 -2.74 -29.65
C PHE A 145 8.88 -4.05 -30.26
N ALA A 146 7.78 -4.59 -29.71
CA ALA A 146 7.12 -5.77 -30.26
C ALA A 146 6.60 -5.54 -31.69
N PHE A 147 6.05 -4.35 -31.97
CA PHE A 147 5.59 -3.98 -33.31
C PHE A 147 6.74 -3.92 -34.32
N LEU A 148 7.88 -3.31 -33.95
CA LEU A 148 9.07 -3.28 -34.79
C LEU A 148 9.63 -4.68 -35.10
N LEU A 149 9.63 -5.58 -34.10
CA LEU A 149 10.02 -6.98 -34.32
C LEU A 149 9.05 -7.69 -35.25
N PHE A 150 7.75 -7.48 -35.08
CA PHE A 150 6.72 -8.07 -35.93
C PHE A 150 6.86 -7.60 -37.39
N THR A 151 7.04 -6.30 -37.63
CA THR A 151 7.22 -5.78 -39.00
C THR A 151 8.51 -6.27 -39.66
N ALA A 152 9.60 -6.39 -38.89
CA ALA A 152 10.84 -6.97 -39.37
C ALA A 152 10.66 -8.44 -39.78
N ILE A 153 9.97 -9.24 -38.95
CA ILE A 153 9.70 -10.66 -39.24
C ILE A 153 8.83 -10.80 -40.51
N VAL A 154 7.74 -10.05 -40.62
CA VAL A 154 6.87 -10.04 -41.81
C VAL A 154 7.66 -9.62 -43.06
N GLY A 155 8.51 -8.60 -42.93
CA GLY A 155 9.39 -8.17 -44.01
C GLY A 155 10.33 -9.30 -44.48
N ILE A 156 10.94 -10.04 -43.55
CA ILE A 156 11.79 -11.20 -43.88
C ILE A 156 11.00 -12.29 -44.60
N PHE A 157 9.82 -12.66 -44.10
CA PHE A 157 8.97 -13.65 -44.76
C PHE A 157 8.57 -13.23 -46.17
N THR A 158 8.19 -11.97 -46.36
CA THR A 158 7.80 -11.43 -47.66
C THR A 158 8.96 -11.49 -48.68
N ILE A 159 10.20 -11.25 -48.23
CA ILE A 159 11.38 -11.35 -49.09
C ILE A 159 11.69 -12.81 -49.44
N LEU A 160 11.57 -13.73 -48.49
CA LEU A 160 11.80 -15.16 -48.74
C LEU A 160 10.79 -15.73 -49.73
N ASP A 161 9.50 -15.42 -49.58
CA ASP A 161 8.44 -15.84 -50.51
C ASP A 161 8.60 -15.25 -51.92
N TRP A 162 9.32 -14.14 -52.06
CA TRP A 162 9.60 -13.55 -53.38
C TRP A 162 10.81 -14.18 -54.08
N ILE A 163 11.80 -14.65 -53.32
CA ILE A 163 13.05 -15.23 -53.85
C ILE A 163 12.92 -16.71 -54.18
N PHE A 164 12.17 -17.47 -53.39
CA PHE A 164 11.97 -18.92 -53.53
C PHE A 164 10.65 -19.25 -54.24
#